data_AF-A0A2V1DG38-F1
#
_entry.id   AF-A0A2V1DG38-F1
#
_cell.length_a   1.000
_cell.length_b   1.000
_cell.length_c   1.000
_cell.angle_alpha   90.00
_cell.angle_beta   90.00
_cell.angle_gamma   90.00
#
_symmetry.space_group_name_H-M   'P 1'
#
loop_
_entity.id
_entity.type
_entity.pdbx_description
1 polymer ?
#
loop_
_entity_poly.entity_id
_entity_poly.type
_entity_poly.pdbx_seq_one_letter_code
_entity_poly.pdbx_strand_id
1 'polypeptide(L)'
;MSPEDQLRACDPAVFKAYLEWREKRARIKKESALEAYWKRTSMYYHDVVGHAMSNEVLKDVRNWIPSLGLDKSKKEKLAMYVQELYAILHALWVDDTKILHGIIRAQIA
;
A
#
# COMPACT_ATOMS: atom_id res chain seq x y z
N MET A 1 -28.75 11.05 -15.04
CA MET A 1 -27.41 11.63 -14.88
C MET A 1 -26.46 10.83 -15.75
N SER A 2 -25.62 11.47 -16.57
CA SER A 2 -24.67 10.72 -17.42
C SER A 2 -23.54 10.12 -16.54
N PRO A 3 -22.87 9.04 -17.00
CA PRO A 3 -21.68 8.52 -16.33
C PRO A 3 -20.59 9.57 -16.11
N GLU A 4 -20.42 10.49 -17.06
CA GLU A 4 -19.46 11.59 -17.00
C GLU A 4 -19.81 12.60 -15.90
N ASP A 5 -21.09 12.93 -15.75
CA ASP A 5 -21.57 13.82 -14.69
C ASP A 5 -21.42 13.18 -13.31
N GLN A 6 -21.59 11.86 -13.19
CA GLN A 6 -21.32 11.11 -11.96
C GLN A 6 -19.85 11.15 -11.57
N LEU A 7 -18.96 10.96 -12.55
CA LEU A 7 -17.53 11.09 -12.31
C LEU A 7 -17.18 12.49 -11.85
N ARG A 8 -17.65 13.53 -12.55
CA ARG A 8 -17.40 14.93 -12.21
C ARG A 8 -17.96 15.36 -10.85
N ALA A 9 -19.08 14.77 -10.43
CA ALA A 9 -19.66 15.04 -9.11
C ALA A 9 -18.72 14.64 -7.97
N CYS A 10 -17.79 13.70 -8.21
CA CYS A 10 -16.72 13.32 -7.29
C CYS A 10 -17.23 13.02 -5.86
N ASP A 11 -18.39 12.36 -5.76
CA ASP A 11 -19.05 12.10 -4.48
C ASP A 11 -18.18 11.20 -3.58
N PRO A 12 -17.76 11.67 -2.39
CA PRO A 12 -16.96 10.87 -1.47
C PRO A 12 -17.64 9.56 -1.05
N ALA A 13 -18.97 9.50 -1.00
CA ALA A 13 -19.70 8.29 -0.62
C ALA A 13 -19.42 7.13 -1.59
N VAL A 14 -19.27 7.41 -2.88
CA VAL A 14 -18.95 6.41 -3.91
C VAL A 14 -17.56 5.81 -3.66
N PHE A 15 -16.58 6.65 -3.34
CA PHE A 15 -15.23 6.19 -3.05
C PHE A 15 -15.14 5.39 -1.74
N LYS A 16 -15.87 5.81 -0.71
CA LYS A 16 -16.00 5.04 0.55
C LYS A 16 -16.58 3.66 0.30
N ALA A 17 -17.71 3.58 -0.40
CA ALA A 17 -18.35 2.30 -0.75
C ALA A 17 -17.42 1.38 -1.56
N TYR A 18 -16.68 1.93 -2.53
CA TYR A 18 -15.69 1.18 -3.28
C TYR A 18 -14.55 0.64 -2.40
N LEU A 19 -14.04 1.46 -1.47
CA LEU A 19 -12.98 1.05 -0.54
C LEU A 19 -13.47 -0.02 0.44
N GLU A 20 -14.69 0.07 0.99
CA GLU A 20 -15.29 -0.98 1.83
C GLU A 20 -15.46 -2.29 1.06
N TRP A 21 -15.95 -2.21 -0.18
CA TRP A 21 -16.08 -3.40 -1.04
C TRP A 21 -14.71 -4.06 -1.27
N ARG A 22 -13.68 -3.24 -1.52
CA ARG A 22 -12.31 -3.72 -1.74
C ARG A 22 -11.68 -4.28 -0.47
N GLU A 23 -11.90 -3.65 0.68
CA GLU A 23 -11.49 -4.14 1.99
C GLU A 23 -12.01 -5.56 2.23
N LYS A 24 -13.32 -5.78 2.04
CA LYS A 24 -13.97 -7.09 2.17
C LYS A 24 -13.46 -8.11 1.15
N ARG A 25 -13.37 -7.72 -0.13
CA ARG A 25 -13.00 -8.64 -1.22
C ARG A 25 -11.52 -9.05 -1.19
N ALA A 26 -10.62 -8.13 -0.89
CA ALA A 26 -9.18 -8.38 -0.83
C ALA A 26 -8.68 -8.76 0.58
N ARG A 27 -9.59 -8.86 1.57
CA ARG A 27 -9.29 -9.18 2.97
C ARG A 27 -8.20 -8.26 3.54
N ILE A 28 -8.32 -6.96 3.29
CA ILE A 28 -7.35 -5.97 3.73
C ILE A 28 -7.48 -5.84 5.26
N LYS A 29 -6.39 -6.12 5.97
CA LYS A 29 -6.36 -6.00 7.44
C LYS A 29 -5.63 -4.76 7.94
N LYS A 30 -4.78 -4.16 7.12
CA LYS A 30 -3.90 -3.03 7.48
C LYS A 30 -4.47 -1.71 6.98
N GLU A 31 -4.51 -0.71 7.85
CA GLU A 31 -4.95 0.66 7.50
C GLU A 31 -4.07 1.25 6.38
N SER A 32 -2.75 1.14 6.53
CA SER A 32 -1.77 1.66 5.56
C SER A 32 -1.92 1.05 4.16
N ALA A 33 -2.43 -0.18 4.06
CA ALA A 33 -2.73 -0.79 2.78
C ALA A 33 -3.94 -0.12 2.12
N LEU A 34 -4.99 0.17 2.89
CA LEU A 34 -6.18 0.85 2.38
C LEU A 34 -5.87 2.31 2.00
N GLU A 35 -5.06 3.01 2.79
CA GLU A 35 -4.56 4.35 2.43
C GLU A 35 -3.78 4.35 1.11
N ALA A 36 -2.93 3.34 0.88
CA ALA A 36 -2.21 3.18 -0.38
C ALA A 36 -3.15 2.89 -1.56
N TYR A 37 -4.25 2.17 -1.34
CA TYR A 37 -5.30 2.00 -2.34
C TYR A 37 -6.04 3.30 -2.63
N TRP A 38 -6.36 4.07 -1.59
CA TRP A 38 -6.99 5.37 -1.76
C TRP A 38 -6.13 6.31 -2.60
N LYS A 39 -4.84 6.43 -2.26
CA LYS A 39 -3.87 7.23 -3.03
C LYS A 39 -3.84 6.84 -4.52
N ARG A 40 -3.83 5.54 -4.82
CA ARG A 40 -3.86 5.07 -6.21
C ARG A 40 -5.17 5.38 -6.91
N THR A 41 -6.29 5.25 -6.20
CA THR A 41 -7.63 5.52 -6.73
C THR A 41 -7.79 7.01 -7.05
N SER A 42 -7.32 7.90 -6.17
CA SER A 42 -7.35 9.35 -6.41
C SER A 42 -6.47 9.78 -7.58
N MET A 43 -5.32 9.12 -7.78
CA MET A 43 -4.48 9.34 -8.97
C MET A 43 -5.16 8.86 -10.26
N TYR A 44 -5.73 7.65 -10.24
CA TYR A 44 -6.42 7.11 -11.42
C TYR A 44 -7.65 7.95 -11.82
N TYR A 45 -8.36 8.49 -10.83
CA TYR A 45 -9.45 9.43 -11.08
C TYR A 45 -8.99 10.66 -11.86
N HIS A 46 -7.86 11.26 -11.48
CA HIS A 46 -7.29 12.39 -12.21
C HIS A 46 -7.01 12.03 -13.67
N ASP A 47 -6.45 10.84 -13.92
CA ASP A 47 -6.13 10.39 -15.28
C ASP A 47 -7.38 10.16 -16.14
N VAL A 48 -8.47 9.69 -15.53
CA VAL A 48 -9.74 9.41 -16.23
C VAL A 48 -10.57 10.68 -16.46
N VAL A 49 -10.65 11.56 -15.47
CA VAL A 49 -11.56 12.72 -15.52
C VAL A 49 -10.84 13.99 -16.01
N GLY A 50 -9.51 13.99 -16.02
CA GLY A 50 -8.68 15.11 -16.48
C GLY A 50 -8.59 16.26 -15.47
N HIS A 51 -9.13 16.10 -14.26
CA HIS A 51 -9.02 17.06 -13.18
C HIS A 51 -8.80 16.37 -11.83
N ALA A 52 -8.08 17.03 -10.93
CA ALA A 52 -7.84 16.50 -9.60
C ALA A 52 -9.15 16.46 -8.79
N MET A 53 -9.22 15.52 -7.85
CA MET A 53 -10.23 15.57 -6.80
C MET A 53 -10.03 16.82 -5.94
N SER A 54 -11.11 17.37 -5.42
CA SER A 54 -11.02 18.49 -4.48
C SER A 54 -10.35 18.05 -3.17
N ASN A 55 -9.71 18.99 -2.49
CA ASN A 55 -9.05 18.70 -1.21
C ASN A 55 -10.06 18.27 -0.13
N GLU A 56 -11.31 18.71 -0.23
CA GLU A 56 -12.40 18.32 0.67
C GLU A 56 -12.70 16.83 0.53
N VAL A 57 -12.87 16.32 -0.69
CA VAL A 57 -13.11 14.89 -0.96
C VAL A 57 -11.91 14.05 -0.49
N LEU A 58 -10.69 14.49 -0.83
CA LEU A 58 -9.46 13.81 -0.42
C LEU A 58 -9.35 13.66 1.10
N LYS A 59 -9.64 14.74 1.83
CA LYS A 59 -9.63 14.76 3.30
C LYS A 59 -10.76 13.96 3.89
N ASP A 60 -11.96 14.06 3.34
CA ASP A 60 -13.15 13.35 3.83
C ASP A 60 -12.94 11.82 3.80
N VAL A 61 -12.51 11.28 2.65
CA VAL A 61 -12.24 9.83 2.54
C VAL A 61 -11.08 9.42 3.44
N ARG A 62 -10.00 10.22 3.47
CA ARG A 62 -8.83 9.93 4.32
C ARG A 62 -9.17 9.91 5.81
N ASN A 63 -9.97 10.86 6.28
CA ASN A 63 -10.37 10.95 7.69
C ASN A 63 -11.41 9.89 8.06
N TRP A 64 -12.14 9.34 7.09
CA TRP A 64 -13.06 8.24 7.29
C TRP A 64 -12.36 6.87 7.41
N ILE A 65 -11.25 6.63 6.70
CA ILE A 65 -10.52 5.33 6.74
C ILE A 65 -10.28 4.80 8.17
N PRO A 66 -9.84 5.62 9.15
CA PRO A 66 -9.66 5.18 10.53
C PRO A 66 -10.90 4.61 11.22
N SER A 67 -12.11 4.94 10.75
CA SER A 67 -13.37 4.43 11.31
C SER A 67 -13.60 2.94 11.03
N LEU A 68 -12.87 2.36 10.07
CA LEU A 68 -12.97 0.94 9.69
C LEU A 68 -12.29 -0.01 10.69
N GLY A 69 -11.58 0.49 11.70
CA GLY A 69 -10.98 -0.34 12.74
C GLY A 69 -9.87 -1.28 12.26
N LEU A 70 -9.18 -0.92 11.16
CA LEU A 70 -8.08 -1.71 10.60
C LEU A 70 -6.83 -1.66 11.48
N ASP A 71 -5.96 -2.65 11.32
CA ASP A 71 -4.70 -2.75 12.05
C ASP A 71 -3.73 -1.62 11.67
N LYS A 72 -3.33 -0.85 12.70
CA LYS A 72 -2.42 0.30 12.65
C LYS A 72 -1.00 -0.02 13.10
N SER A 73 -0.72 -1.26 13.50
CA SER A 73 0.62 -1.64 13.94
C SER A 73 1.61 -1.44 12.79
N LYS A 74 2.69 -0.71 13.11
CA LYS A 74 3.81 -0.52 12.20
C LYS A 74 4.52 -1.86 12.05
N LYS A 75 4.65 -2.35 10.82
CA LYS A 75 5.50 -3.50 10.55
C LYS A 75 6.95 -3.05 10.78
N GLU A 76 7.66 -3.77 11.64
CA GLU A 76 9.10 -3.60 11.77
C GLU A 76 9.75 -3.85 10.42
N LYS A 77 10.52 -2.87 9.95
CA LYS A 77 11.34 -3.05 8.76
C LYS A 77 12.70 -3.45 9.27
N LEU A 78 13.05 -4.72 9.06
CA LEU A 78 14.42 -5.16 9.25
C LEU A 78 15.29 -4.36 8.30
N ALA A 79 16.23 -3.61 8.87
CA ALA A 79 17.28 -2.94 8.12
C ALA A 79 18.53 -3.81 8.22
N MET A 80 19.28 -3.90 7.13
CA MET A 80 20.55 -4.61 7.07
C MET A 80 21.67 -3.57 7.09
N TYR A 81 22.69 -3.81 7.90
CA TYR A 81 23.90 -3.00 7.88
C TYR A 81 24.67 -3.25 6.59
N VAL A 82 25.37 -2.22 6.11
CA VAL A 82 26.20 -2.30 4.89
C VAL A 82 27.24 -3.42 5.02
N GLN A 83 27.77 -3.63 6.23
CA GLN A 83 28.72 -4.69 6.54
C GLN A 83 28.12 -6.09 6.39
N GLU A 84 26.86 -6.28 6.79
CA GLU A 84 26.16 -7.56 6.62
C GLU A 84 25.94 -7.85 5.13
N LEU A 85 25.60 -6.82 4.35
CA LEU A 85 25.50 -6.93 2.90
C LEU A 85 26.85 -7.30 2.27
N TYR A 86 27.94 -6.64 2.67
CA TYR A 86 29.29 -6.99 2.18
C TYR A 86 29.69 -8.41 2.53
N ALA A 87 29.36 -8.90 3.74
CA ALA A 87 29.64 -10.27 4.14
C ALA A 87 28.87 -11.28 3.28
N ILE A 88 27.58 -11.02 2.99
CA ILE A 88 26.76 -11.87 2.11
C ILE A 88 27.33 -11.86 0.69
N LEU A 89 27.66 -10.69 0.14
CA LEU A 89 28.21 -10.57 -1.21
C LEU A 89 29.59 -11.23 -1.33
N HIS A 90 30.46 -11.09 -0.33
CA HIS A 90 31.76 -11.76 -0.30
C HIS A 90 31.58 -13.28 -0.28
N ALA A 91 30.70 -13.79 0.60
CA ALA A 91 30.42 -15.21 0.70
C ALA A 91 29.86 -15.79 -0.62
N LEU A 92 29.04 -15.01 -1.34
CA LEU A 92 28.46 -15.42 -2.62
C LEU A 92 29.45 -15.34 -3.80
N TRP A 93 30.40 -14.40 -3.80
CA TRP A 93 31.19 -14.08 -5.00
C TRP A 93 32.68 -14.42 -4.89
N VAL A 94 33.23 -14.45 -3.68
CA VAL A 94 34.63 -14.76 -3.41
C VAL A 94 34.75 -16.19 -2.87
N ASP A 95 33.82 -16.59 -2.00
CA ASP A 95 33.83 -17.91 -1.36
C ASP A 95 32.94 -18.94 -2.08
N ASP A 96 32.52 -18.68 -3.33
CA ASP A 96 31.64 -19.52 -4.19
C ASP A 96 32.22 -20.91 -4.57
N THR A 97 33.29 -21.31 -3.90
CA THR A 97 33.93 -22.63 -4.05
C THR A 97 33.33 -23.68 -3.11
N LYS A 98 32.42 -23.30 -2.21
CA LYS A 98 31.72 -24.23 -1.30
C LYS A 98 30.21 -24.13 -1.48
N ILE A 99 29.57 -25.29 -1.69
CA ILE A 99 28.10 -25.38 -1.67
C ILE A 99 27.64 -24.93 -0.28
N LEU A 100 27.01 -23.75 -0.20
CA LEU A 100 26.37 -23.26 1.01
C LEU A 100 25.09 -24.08 1.28
N HIS A 101 25.25 -25.30 1.80
CA HIS A 101 24.16 -26.08 2.35
C HIS A 101 23.72 -25.44 3.67
N GLY A 102 22.86 -24.44 3.56
CA GLY A 102 22.27 -23.76 4.68
C GLY A 102 21.30 -22.72 4.17
N ILE A 103 20.04 -23.13 4.02
CA ILE A 103 18.90 -22.23 3.76
C ILE A 103 19.06 -21.04 4.72
N ILE A 104 19.32 -19.85 4.18
CA ILE A 104 19.28 -18.61 4.94
C ILE A 104 17.82 -18.41 5.35
N ARG A 105 17.43 -19.02 6.47
CA ARG A 105 16.20 -18.68 7.16
C ARG A 105 16.45 -17.36 7.86
N ALA A 106 16.19 -16.26 7.15
CA ALA A 106 15.91 -15.00 7.80
C ALA A 106 14.67 -15.21 8.69
N GLN A 107 14.88 -15.41 10.00
CA GLN A 107 13.79 -15.31 10.96
C GLN A 107 13.40 -13.84 11.03
N ILE A 108 12.26 -13.53 10.41
CA ILE A 108 11.59 -12.26 10.59
C ILE A 108 10.85 -12.38 11.92
N ALA A 109 11.33 -11.69 12.95
CA ALA A 109 10.68 -11.55 14.25
C ALA A 109 9.34 -10.79 14.14
#